data_AF-G0YW41-F1
#
_entry.id   AF-G0YW41-F1
#
_cell.length_a   1.000
_cell.length_b   1.000
_cell.length_c   1.000
_cell.angle_alpha   90.00
_cell.angle_beta   90.00
_cell.angle_gamma   90.00
#
_symmetry.space_group_name_H-M   'P 1'
#
loop_
_entity.id
_entity.type
_entity.pdbx_description
1 polymer ?
#
loop_
_entity_poly.entity_id
_entity_poly.type
_entity_poly.pdbx_seq_one_letter_code
_entity_poly.pdbx_strand_id
1 'polypeptide(L)'
;LTDARRYWVDVTLAPNNISHAVIAEDKRQVSSRNPQIMYQAPGTLFTFPSLTNFNYCTGVLGSQSITSGKHYWEVDVSKKSAWILGVCAGFQSDAMYNIEQNENYQPKYGYWVIGLQEGVKYSVFQDGSSHTPFAPFIVPLSVIICPDRVGVFVDYEACTVSFFNITNHGFLIYKFSQCSFSKPVFPYLNPRKCTVPMTLCSPSS
;
A
#
# COMPACT_ATOMS: atom_id res chain seq x y z
N LEU A 1 -8.62 14.05 12.01
CA LEU A 1 -8.38 14.38 10.59
C LEU A 1 -7.89 15.81 10.38
N THR A 2 -8.63 16.84 10.84
CA THR A 2 -8.28 18.26 10.60
C THR A 2 -6.88 18.64 11.06
N ASP A 3 -6.42 18.08 12.19
CA ASP A 3 -5.05 18.29 12.67
C ASP A 3 -3.98 17.56 11.82
N ALA A 4 -4.26 16.33 11.39
CA ALA A 4 -3.36 15.56 10.51
C ALA A 4 -3.16 16.24 9.14
N ARG A 5 -4.23 16.79 8.56
CA ARG A 5 -4.19 17.53 7.27
C ARG A 5 -3.30 18.77 7.29
N ARG A 6 -2.92 19.30 8.47
CA ARG A 6 -1.94 20.40 8.57
C ARG A 6 -0.54 19.99 8.08
N TYR A 7 -0.28 18.69 8.05
CA TYR A 7 0.99 18.10 7.64
C TYR A 7 0.91 17.45 6.25
N TRP A 8 -0.01 17.94 5.39
CA TRP A 8 -0.18 17.39 4.05
C TRP A 8 1.08 17.61 3.23
N VAL A 9 1.69 16.52 2.78
CA VAL A 9 2.88 16.52 1.93
C VAL A 9 2.54 16.08 0.51
N ASP A 10 3.28 16.64 -0.44
CA ASP A 10 3.14 16.26 -1.83
C ASP A 10 3.92 14.97 -2.13
N VAL A 11 3.21 13.86 -2.29
CA VAL A 11 3.82 12.54 -2.53
C VAL A 11 3.84 12.24 -4.02
N THR A 12 4.98 11.76 -4.50
CA THR A 12 5.14 11.16 -5.83
C THR A 12 5.72 9.76 -5.70
N LEU A 13 5.44 8.88 -6.65
CA LEU A 13 5.85 7.49 -6.67
C LEU A 13 7.24 7.33 -7.31
N ALA A 14 8.08 6.48 -6.73
CA ALA A 14 9.35 6.07 -7.32
C ALA A 14 9.16 4.86 -8.25
N PRO A 15 9.60 4.94 -9.51
CA PRO A 15 9.79 3.76 -10.34
C PRO A 15 10.75 2.79 -9.65
N ASN A 16 10.40 1.51 -9.65
CA ASN A 16 11.29 0.47 -9.17
C ASN A 16 11.30 -0.71 -10.16
N ASN A 17 12.43 -1.41 -10.26
CA ASN A 17 12.61 -2.49 -11.24
C ASN A 17 12.05 -3.85 -10.76
N ILE A 18 11.50 -3.89 -9.55
CA ILE A 18 11.06 -5.12 -8.87
C ILE A 18 9.54 -5.30 -9.02
N SER A 19 8.82 -4.20 -9.21
CA SER A 19 7.37 -4.14 -9.27
C SER A 19 6.87 -4.21 -10.71
N HIS A 20 5.83 -5.02 -10.92
CA HIS A 20 5.08 -5.08 -12.17
C HIS A 20 3.95 -4.04 -12.24
N ALA A 21 3.87 -3.13 -11.26
CA ALA A 21 2.90 -2.05 -11.27
C ALA A 21 3.23 -1.01 -12.34
N VAL A 22 2.19 -0.42 -12.91
CA VAL A 22 2.31 0.67 -13.89
C VAL A 22 2.13 1.97 -13.14
N ILE A 23 3.17 2.80 -13.13
CA ILE A 23 3.14 4.16 -12.58
C ILE A 23 2.88 5.12 -13.75
N ALA A 24 1.93 6.05 -13.58
CA ALA A 24 1.66 7.08 -14.58
C ALA A 24 2.83 8.08 -14.71
N GLU A 25 2.89 8.81 -15.82
CA GLU A 25 3.97 9.77 -16.11
C GLU A 25 4.09 10.87 -15.05
N ASP A 26 2.96 11.31 -14.48
CA ASP A 26 2.89 12.29 -13.39
C ASP A 26 3.38 11.75 -12.03
N LYS A 27 3.68 10.44 -11.95
CA LYS A 27 4.09 9.72 -10.75
C LYS A 27 3.08 9.80 -9.60
N ARG A 28 1.82 10.07 -9.87
CA ARG A 28 0.76 10.15 -8.85
C ARG A 28 -0.23 9.00 -8.90
N GLN A 29 -0.24 8.23 -9.98
CA GLN A 29 -1.13 7.10 -10.14
C GLN A 29 -0.37 5.79 -10.27
N VAL A 30 -0.94 4.72 -9.69
CA VAL A 30 -0.45 3.35 -9.86
C VAL A 30 -1.60 2.38 -10.09
N SER A 31 -1.44 1.48 -11.05
CA SER A 31 -2.38 0.39 -11.34
C SER A 31 -1.67 -0.92 -11.65
N SER A 32 -2.39 -2.04 -11.55
CA SER A 32 -1.89 -3.30 -12.07
C SER A 32 -2.08 -3.37 -13.58
N ARG A 33 -1.10 -3.94 -14.29
CA ARG A 33 -1.23 -4.25 -15.71
C ARG A 33 -2.35 -5.28 -15.92
N ASN A 34 -3.11 -5.13 -17.01
CA ASN A 34 -4.07 -6.16 -17.43
C ASN A 34 -3.29 -7.43 -17.84
N PRO A 35 -3.56 -8.61 -17.25
CA PRO A 35 -2.81 -9.84 -17.52
C PRO A 35 -2.88 -10.33 -18.97
N GLN A 36 -3.74 -9.75 -19.81
CA GLN A 36 -3.86 -10.15 -21.22
C GLN A 36 -2.64 -9.81 -22.09
N ILE A 37 -1.71 -8.98 -21.63
CA ILE A 37 -0.65 -8.47 -22.51
C ILE A 37 0.71 -8.38 -21.81
N MET A 38 1.48 -9.47 -21.89
CA MET A 38 2.92 -9.47 -21.65
C MET A 38 3.61 -9.91 -22.94
N TYR A 39 4.17 -8.96 -23.69
CA TYR A 39 4.95 -9.27 -24.88
C TYR A 39 6.35 -9.70 -24.45
N GLN A 40 6.64 -10.99 -24.57
CA GLN A 40 8.01 -11.51 -24.39
C GLN A 40 8.76 -11.60 -25.73
N ALA A 41 8.06 -11.46 -26.88
CA ALA A 41 8.62 -11.41 -28.23
C ALA A 41 7.64 -10.71 -29.22
N PRO A 42 8.10 -10.21 -30.38
CA PRO A 42 7.21 -9.63 -31.40
C PRO A 42 6.34 -10.74 -32.02
N GLY A 43 5.02 -10.64 -31.86
CA GLY A 43 4.05 -11.45 -32.63
C GLY A 43 3.40 -12.62 -31.89
N THR A 44 3.71 -12.89 -30.62
CA THR A 44 3.07 -13.99 -29.86
C THR A 44 2.31 -13.46 -28.65
N LEU A 45 0.98 -13.44 -28.74
CA LEU A 45 0.08 -13.22 -27.60
C LEU A 45 -0.11 -14.57 -26.89
N PHE A 46 0.40 -14.71 -25.67
CA PHE A 46 0.06 -15.85 -24.82
C PHE A 46 -1.06 -15.44 -23.85
N THR A 47 -2.22 -16.06 -23.98
CA THR A 47 -3.15 -16.24 -22.85
C THR A 47 -2.63 -17.42 -22.04
N PHE A 48 -1.93 -17.18 -20.93
CA PHE A 48 -1.56 -18.25 -20.02
C PHE A 48 -2.77 -18.63 -19.14
N PRO A 49 -3.34 -19.85 -19.23
CA PRO A 49 -4.39 -20.28 -18.33
C PRO A 49 -3.85 -20.76 -16.96
N SER A 50 -2.53 -20.75 -16.72
CA SER A 50 -1.91 -21.42 -15.57
C SER A 50 -0.92 -20.58 -14.72
N LEU A 51 -0.83 -19.27 -14.94
CA LEU A 51 -0.04 -18.35 -14.08
C LEU A 51 -0.88 -17.64 -13.01
N THR A 52 -2.02 -18.21 -12.64
CA THR A 52 -2.85 -17.72 -11.51
C THR A 52 -2.16 -17.83 -10.14
N ASN A 53 -0.98 -18.47 -10.07
CA ASN A 53 -0.28 -18.79 -8.82
C ASN A 53 0.94 -17.93 -8.50
N PHE A 54 1.34 -16.97 -9.35
CA PHE A 54 2.35 -15.99 -8.96
C PHE A 54 1.67 -14.70 -8.53
N ASN A 55 1.79 -14.39 -7.26
CA ASN A 55 1.50 -13.05 -6.75
C ASN A 55 2.48 -12.09 -7.41
N TYR A 56 1.99 -11.32 -8.37
CA TYR A 56 2.78 -10.26 -9.00
C TYR A 56 3.13 -9.23 -7.92
N CYS A 57 4.42 -9.11 -7.61
CA CYS A 57 4.94 -8.01 -6.81
C CYS A 57 4.53 -6.70 -7.49
N THR A 58 3.60 -5.97 -6.89
CA THR A 58 3.09 -4.70 -7.43
C THR A 58 3.23 -3.54 -6.43
N GLY A 59 3.95 -3.76 -5.32
CA GLY A 59 4.29 -2.71 -4.36
C GLY A 59 5.13 -1.60 -4.98
N VAL A 60 4.78 -0.35 -4.68
CA VAL A 60 5.55 0.84 -5.05
C VAL A 60 5.71 1.73 -3.82
N LEU A 61 6.82 2.48 -3.79
CA LEU A 61 7.14 3.38 -2.69
C LEU A 61 7.02 4.84 -3.16
N GLY A 62 6.78 5.73 -2.20
CA GLY A 62 7.01 7.15 -2.39
C GLY A 62 8.48 7.45 -2.72
N SER A 63 8.71 8.50 -3.49
CA SER A 63 10.04 8.95 -3.92
C SER A 63 10.85 9.59 -2.80
N GLN A 64 10.17 10.15 -1.80
CA GLN A 64 10.76 10.80 -0.64
C GLN A 64 10.64 9.90 0.58
N SER A 65 11.73 9.78 1.33
CA SER A 65 11.74 9.11 2.63
C SER A 65 11.27 10.05 3.75
N ILE A 66 10.75 9.44 4.80
CA ILE A 66 10.37 10.05 6.06
C ILE A 66 11.36 9.54 7.12
N THR A 67 12.09 10.47 7.73
CA THR A 67 13.03 10.20 8.82
C THR A 67 12.78 11.05 10.06
N SER A 68 11.81 11.95 9.99
CA SER A 68 11.38 12.83 11.08
C SER A 68 10.08 13.55 10.71
N GLY A 69 9.46 14.15 11.70
CA GLY A 69 8.29 14.98 11.59
C GLY A 69 7.00 14.19 11.35
N LYS A 70 5.99 14.96 10.95
CA LYS A 70 4.64 14.49 10.69
C LYS A 70 4.33 14.66 9.22
N HIS A 71 3.72 13.64 8.62
CA HIS A 71 3.44 13.59 7.19
C HIS A 71 2.04 13.02 6.96
N TYR A 72 1.29 13.69 6.11
CA TYR A 72 -0.06 13.29 5.74
C TYR A 72 -0.22 13.25 4.23
N TRP A 73 -0.91 12.24 3.72
CA TRP A 73 -1.34 12.20 2.32
C TRP A 73 -2.67 11.44 2.19
N GLU A 74 -3.36 11.66 1.08
CA GLU A 74 -4.59 10.93 0.75
C GLU A 74 -4.39 10.11 -0.52
N VAL A 75 -5.02 8.93 -0.54
CA VAL A 75 -5.04 8.03 -1.70
C VAL A 75 -6.49 7.79 -2.09
N ASP A 76 -6.82 8.17 -3.31
CA ASP A 76 -8.07 7.79 -3.97
C ASP A 76 -8.00 6.33 -4.40
N VAL A 77 -8.99 5.57 -3.94
CA VAL A 77 -9.16 4.13 -4.19
C VAL A 77 -10.56 3.83 -4.74
N SER A 78 -11.25 4.84 -5.25
CA SER A 78 -12.60 4.75 -5.79
C SER A 78 -12.71 3.62 -6.81
N LYS A 79 -13.78 2.84 -6.73
CA LYS A 79 -14.09 1.71 -7.64
C LYS A 79 -13.07 0.56 -7.64
N LYS A 80 -12.06 0.57 -6.77
CA LYS A 80 -11.12 -0.55 -6.66
C LYS A 80 -11.72 -1.70 -5.85
N SER A 81 -11.51 -2.92 -6.34
CA SER A 81 -11.90 -4.14 -5.63
C SER A 81 -10.82 -4.68 -4.69
N ALA A 82 -9.58 -4.23 -4.84
CA ALA A 82 -8.45 -4.68 -4.05
C ALA A 82 -7.33 -3.64 -4.06
N TRP A 83 -6.62 -3.51 -2.93
CA TRP A 83 -5.42 -2.68 -2.77
C TRP A 83 -4.77 -2.94 -1.42
N ILE A 84 -3.51 -2.50 -1.27
CA ILE A 84 -2.81 -2.38 0.01
C ILE A 84 -2.16 -0.99 0.05
N LEU A 85 -2.27 -0.28 1.17
CA LEU A 85 -1.63 1.01 1.35
C LEU A 85 -1.18 1.22 2.80
N GLY A 86 -0.22 2.12 2.97
CA GLY A 86 0.28 2.52 4.27
C GLY A 86 1.73 2.98 4.20
N VAL A 87 2.56 2.42 5.07
CA VAL A 87 3.96 2.82 5.24
C VAL A 87 4.87 1.59 5.16
N CYS A 88 6.01 1.74 4.48
CA CYS A 88 7.01 0.69 4.32
C CYS A 88 8.43 1.23 4.59
N ALA A 89 9.29 0.46 5.25
CA ALA A 89 10.71 0.80 5.48
C ALA A 89 11.64 0.50 4.28
N GLY A 90 11.07 0.02 3.16
CA GLY A 90 11.76 -0.39 1.95
C GLY A 90 11.72 -1.91 1.73
N PHE A 91 12.18 -2.34 0.56
CA PHE A 91 12.14 -3.74 0.12
C PHE A 91 13.32 -4.60 0.59
N GLN A 92 14.14 -4.13 1.55
CA GLN A 92 15.40 -4.80 1.88
C GLN A 92 15.19 -6.18 2.52
N SER A 93 14.06 -6.39 3.20
CA SER A 93 13.67 -7.66 3.83
C SER A 93 12.83 -8.55 2.90
N ASP A 94 12.47 -8.08 1.71
CA ASP A 94 11.54 -8.76 0.80
C ASP A 94 12.03 -10.15 0.39
N ALA A 95 13.27 -10.24 -0.09
CA ALA A 95 13.87 -11.51 -0.54
C ALA A 95 14.05 -12.55 0.57
N MET A 96 14.15 -12.12 1.84
CA MET A 96 14.34 -13.02 2.97
C MET A 96 13.03 -13.68 3.43
N TYR A 97 11.91 -12.97 3.31
CA TYR A 97 10.61 -13.43 3.81
C TYR A 97 9.53 -13.54 2.73
N ASN A 98 9.90 -13.38 1.46
CA ASN A 98 9.03 -13.40 0.29
C ASN A 98 7.81 -12.48 0.48
N ILE A 99 8.05 -11.22 0.91
CA ILE A 99 7.00 -10.34 1.42
C ILE A 99 6.00 -9.97 0.34
N GLU A 100 6.45 -9.37 -0.75
CA GLU A 100 5.62 -8.96 -1.88
C GLU A 100 5.02 -10.17 -2.60
N GLN A 101 5.75 -11.29 -2.64
CA GLN A 101 5.31 -12.53 -3.29
C GLN A 101 4.21 -13.25 -2.50
N ASN A 102 4.22 -13.21 -1.17
CA ASN A 102 3.23 -13.90 -0.34
C ASN A 102 2.26 -12.96 0.37
N GLU A 103 2.29 -11.67 0.03
CA GLU A 103 1.59 -10.61 0.78
C GLU A 103 1.88 -10.68 2.30
N ASN A 104 3.12 -11.03 2.65
CA ASN A 104 3.57 -11.28 4.02
C ASN A 104 3.94 -9.98 4.75
N TYR A 105 3.06 -8.98 4.68
CA TYR A 105 3.27 -7.67 5.26
C TYR A 105 3.17 -7.76 6.78
N GLN A 106 4.24 -7.38 7.47
CA GLN A 106 4.28 -7.39 8.94
C GLN A 106 5.06 -6.17 9.46
N PRO A 107 4.62 -5.54 10.57
CA PRO A 107 5.35 -4.47 11.23
C PRO A 107 6.81 -4.81 11.54
N LYS A 108 7.12 -6.04 12.00
CA LYS A 108 8.48 -6.52 12.27
C LYS A 108 9.36 -6.61 11.02
N TYR A 109 8.75 -6.64 9.83
CA TYR A 109 9.45 -6.57 8.55
C TYR A 109 9.45 -5.17 7.94
N GLY A 110 8.92 -4.18 8.66
CA GLY A 110 8.88 -2.79 8.26
C GLY A 110 7.66 -2.42 7.42
N TYR A 111 6.54 -3.13 7.56
CA TYR A 111 5.29 -2.82 6.87
C TYR A 111 4.16 -2.50 7.85
N TRP A 112 3.61 -1.28 7.75
CA TRP A 112 2.46 -0.82 8.52
C TRP A 112 1.36 -0.46 7.54
N VAL A 113 0.57 -1.47 7.15
CA VAL A 113 -0.37 -1.36 6.02
C VAL A 113 -1.74 -1.95 6.37
N ILE A 114 -2.75 -1.42 5.69
CA ILE A 114 -4.09 -1.99 5.62
C ILE A 114 -4.40 -2.36 4.16
N GLY A 115 -5.34 -3.27 3.94
CA GLY A 115 -5.72 -3.69 2.60
C GLY A 115 -7.20 -3.95 2.44
N LEU A 116 -7.63 -3.90 1.17
CA LEU A 116 -8.94 -4.32 0.69
C LEU A 116 -8.78 -5.58 -0.18
N GLN A 117 -9.73 -6.50 -0.05
CA GLN A 117 -9.89 -7.66 -0.91
C GLN A 117 -11.37 -7.85 -1.27
N GLU A 118 -11.63 -8.41 -2.45
CA GLU A 118 -13.00 -8.80 -2.87
C GLU A 118 -14.04 -7.67 -2.73
N GLY A 119 -13.60 -6.42 -2.89
CA GLY A 119 -14.43 -5.21 -2.85
C GLY A 119 -14.93 -4.78 -1.48
N VAL A 120 -14.99 -5.67 -0.48
CA VAL A 120 -15.60 -5.38 0.84
C VAL A 120 -14.83 -5.92 2.04
N LYS A 121 -13.79 -6.76 1.84
CA LYS A 121 -13.01 -7.34 2.95
C LYS A 121 -11.83 -6.44 3.27
N TYR A 122 -11.98 -5.62 4.30
CA TYR A 122 -10.92 -4.77 4.82
C TYR A 122 -10.16 -5.49 5.93
N SER A 123 -8.83 -5.39 5.90
CA SER A 123 -7.97 -6.01 6.91
C SER A 123 -6.77 -5.14 7.25
N VAL A 124 -6.25 -5.29 8.45
CA VAL A 124 -4.92 -4.81 8.85
C VAL A 124 -3.95 -5.97 8.93
N PHE A 125 -2.71 -5.74 8.51
CA PHE A 125 -1.63 -6.71 8.53
C PHE A 125 -0.78 -6.52 9.79
N GLN A 126 -0.78 -7.53 10.67
CA GLN A 126 -0.07 -7.53 11.95
C GLN A 126 1.05 -8.57 11.97
N ASP A 127 1.88 -8.45 13.00
CA ASP A 127 2.93 -9.43 13.28
C ASP A 127 2.31 -10.80 13.52
N GLY A 128 2.66 -11.75 12.66
CA GLY A 128 2.39 -13.17 12.82
C GLY A 128 3.35 -13.82 13.82
N SER A 129 3.06 -15.08 14.14
CA SER A 129 3.89 -15.90 15.03
C SER A 129 5.29 -16.11 14.46
N SER A 130 6.30 -16.22 15.34
CA SER A 130 7.65 -16.65 14.95
C SER A 130 7.68 -18.08 14.40
N HIS A 131 6.67 -18.90 14.71
CA HIS A 131 6.53 -20.26 14.18
C HIS A 131 6.03 -20.27 12.72
N THR A 132 5.39 -19.20 12.25
CA THR A 132 4.92 -19.05 10.86
C THR A 132 5.41 -17.71 10.28
N PRO A 133 6.73 -17.51 10.12
CA PRO A 133 7.30 -16.22 9.73
C PRO A 133 6.89 -15.79 8.30
N PHE A 134 6.46 -16.74 7.48
CA PHE A 134 5.99 -16.50 6.11
C PHE A 134 4.51 -16.14 6.00
N ALA A 135 3.79 -16.03 7.12
CA ALA A 135 2.37 -15.67 7.16
C ALA A 135 2.13 -14.53 8.16
N PRO A 136 1.48 -13.43 7.73
CA PRO A 136 1.12 -12.33 8.62
C PRO A 136 -0.13 -12.69 9.44
N PHE A 137 -0.33 -12.01 10.57
CA PHE A 137 -1.59 -12.08 11.29
C PHE A 137 -2.57 -11.07 10.67
N ILE A 138 -3.54 -11.56 9.91
CA ILE A 138 -4.52 -10.72 9.21
C ILE A 138 -5.73 -10.51 10.11
N VAL A 139 -5.98 -9.26 10.52
CA VAL A 139 -7.11 -8.89 11.37
C VAL A 139 -8.18 -8.19 10.54
N PRO A 140 -9.42 -8.70 10.49
CA PRO A 140 -10.52 -8.03 9.80
C PRO A 140 -10.82 -6.66 10.43
N LEU A 141 -11.03 -5.65 9.60
CA LEU A 141 -11.45 -4.31 10.01
C LEU A 141 -12.95 -4.14 9.77
N SER A 142 -13.65 -3.60 10.76
CA SER A 142 -15.07 -3.26 10.63
C SER A 142 -15.23 -1.92 9.92
N VAL A 143 -15.40 -1.95 8.61
CA VAL A 143 -15.60 -0.77 7.76
C VAL A 143 -17.04 -0.75 7.26
N ILE A 144 -17.86 0.13 7.83
CA ILE A 144 -19.30 0.22 7.52
C ILE A 144 -19.53 0.96 6.20
N ILE A 145 -18.76 2.04 5.98
CA ILE A 145 -18.82 2.87 4.76
C ILE A 145 -17.54 2.63 3.97
N CYS A 146 -17.66 2.10 2.76
CA CYS A 146 -16.51 1.82 1.90
C CYS A 146 -15.76 3.14 1.58
N PRO A 147 -14.47 3.28 1.96
CA PRO A 147 -13.70 4.46 1.60
C PRO A 147 -13.42 4.49 0.10
N ASP A 148 -13.88 5.55 -0.56
CA ASP A 148 -13.39 5.98 -1.87
C ASP A 148 -12.03 6.66 -1.76
N ARG A 149 -11.72 7.20 -0.58
CA ARG A 149 -10.43 7.83 -0.29
C ARG A 149 -9.97 7.55 1.13
N VAL A 150 -8.68 7.20 1.26
CA VAL A 150 -8.04 6.91 2.54
C VAL A 150 -6.94 7.93 2.82
N GLY A 151 -7.00 8.57 3.99
CA GLY A 151 -5.92 9.41 4.50
C GLY A 151 -4.93 8.58 5.30
N VAL A 152 -3.63 8.77 5.07
CA VAL A 152 -2.55 8.16 5.84
C VAL A 152 -1.80 9.25 6.57
N PHE A 153 -1.58 9.06 7.86
CA PHE A 153 -0.85 9.98 8.71
C PHE A 153 0.28 9.27 9.44
N VAL A 154 1.49 9.81 9.31
CA VAL A 154 2.68 9.34 10.01
C VAL A 154 3.12 10.41 10.98
N ASP A 155 3.33 10.02 12.23
CA ASP A 155 4.02 10.82 13.23
C ASP A 155 5.29 10.04 13.59
N TYR A 156 6.43 10.48 13.04
CA TYR A 156 7.69 9.73 13.14
C TYR A 156 8.21 9.74 14.57
N GLU A 157 8.17 10.89 15.25
CA GLU A 157 8.59 11.01 16.64
C GLU A 157 7.68 10.25 17.60
N ALA A 158 6.37 10.23 17.35
CA ALA A 158 5.44 9.46 18.16
C ALA A 158 5.41 7.96 17.78
N CYS A 159 6.13 7.55 16.73
CA CYS A 159 6.13 6.19 16.19
C CYS A 159 4.71 5.66 15.91
N THR A 160 3.90 6.45 15.19
CA THR A 160 2.52 6.05 14.85
C THR A 160 2.20 6.18 13.37
N VAL A 161 1.35 5.28 12.89
CA VAL A 161 0.74 5.33 11.55
C VAL A 161 -0.77 5.22 11.71
N SER A 162 -1.51 6.22 11.24
CA SER A 162 -2.98 6.29 11.34
C SER A 162 -3.64 6.30 9.97
N PHE A 163 -4.77 5.63 9.85
CA PHE A 163 -5.57 5.56 8.63
C PHE A 163 -6.94 6.18 8.85
N PHE A 164 -7.38 7.06 7.96
CA PHE A 164 -8.65 7.77 8.05
C PHE A 164 -9.53 7.47 6.84
N ASN A 165 -10.81 7.21 7.09
CA ASN A 165 -11.83 7.06 6.05
C ASN A 165 -12.35 8.43 5.66
N ILE A 166 -11.86 8.99 4.56
CA ILE A 166 -12.22 10.35 4.14
C ILE A 166 -13.69 10.42 3.69
N THR A 167 -14.18 9.34 3.08
CA THR A 167 -15.59 9.19 2.70
C THR A 167 -16.52 9.19 3.92
N ASN A 168 -16.08 8.62 5.04
CA ASN A 168 -16.85 8.56 6.28
C ASN A 168 -16.37 9.61 7.29
N HIS A 169 -16.56 10.89 6.95
CA HIS A 169 -16.27 12.04 7.82
C HIS A 169 -14.82 12.12 8.35
N GLY A 170 -13.87 11.38 7.76
CA GLY A 170 -12.51 11.31 8.26
C GLY A 170 -12.33 10.47 9.52
N PHE A 171 -13.26 9.56 9.84
CA PHE A 171 -13.13 8.69 11.00
C PHE A 171 -11.92 7.76 10.90
N LEU A 172 -11.31 7.46 12.05
CA LEU A 172 -10.17 6.56 12.14
C LEU A 172 -10.59 5.13 11.76
N ILE A 173 -9.88 4.54 10.80
CA ILE A 173 -10.01 3.13 10.42
C ILE A 173 -9.14 2.27 11.35
N TYR A 174 -7.86 2.63 11.45
CA TYR A 174 -6.87 1.89 12.23
C TYR A 174 -5.71 2.80 12.62
N LYS A 175 -5.01 2.46 13.71
CA LYS A 175 -3.78 3.12 14.13
C LYS A 175 -2.75 2.10 14.62
N PHE A 176 -1.61 2.01 13.94
CA PHE A 176 -0.43 1.40 14.50
C PHE A 176 0.19 2.36 15.52
N SER A 177 0.57 1.82 16.68
CA SER A 177 1.26 2.55 17.74
C SER A 177 2.54 1.81 18.10
N GLN A 178 3.54 2.53 18.62
CA GLN A 178 4.85 1.95 18.98
C GLN A 178 5.54 1.29 17.77
N CYS A 179 5.44 1.91 16.60
CA CYS A 179 6.12 1.47 15.39
C CYS A 179 7.66 1.51 15.57
N SER A 180 8.35 0.48 15.10
CA SER A 180 9.83 0.44 15.12
C SER A 180 10.44 1.28 13.99
N PHE A 181 10.39 2.60 14.12
CA PHE A 181 11.03 3.52 13.17
C PHE A 181 12.53 3.68 13.47
N SER A 182 13.30 2.64 13.15
CA SER A 182 14.78 2.66 13.20
C SER A 182 15.42 2.95 11.84
N LYS A 183 14.60 3.04 10.79
CA LYS A 183 15.01 3.24 9.40
C LYS A 183 14.13 4.34 8.77
N PRO A 184 14.57 4.93 7.64
CA PRO A 184 13.70 5.74 6.82
C PRO A 184 12.48 4.93 6.37
N VAL A 185 11.31 5.56 6.37
CA VAL A 185 10.06 4.94 5.91
C VAL A 185 9.47 5.73 4.74
N PHE A 186 8.63 5.09 3.95
CA PHE A 186 8.10 5.63 2.71
C PHE A 186 6.59 5.35 2.65
N PRO A 187 5.80 6.23 2.00
CA PRO A 187 4.46 5.88 1.55
C PRO A 187 4.50 4.59 0.74
N TYR A 188 3.60 3.66 1.03
CA TYR A 188 3.48 2.38 0.34
C TYR A 188 2.12 2.28 -0.34
N LEU A 189 2.14 1.97 -1.63
CA LEU A 189 0.93 1.70 -2.42
C LEU A 189 1.11 0.39 -3.19
N ASN A 190 0.06 -0.42 -3.24
CA ASN A 190 0.03 -1.65 -4.00
C ASN A 190 -1.38 -1.83 -4.60
N PRO A 191 -1.53 -1.86 -5.93
CA PRO A 191 -2.82 -1.98 -6.60
C PRO A 191 -3.46 -3.38 -6.48
N ARG A 192 -2.75 -4.37 -5.94
CA ARG A 192 -3.21 -5.73 -5.62
C ARG A 192 -3.98 -6.41 -6.75
N LYS A 193 -3.33 -6.51 -7.91
CA LYS A 193 -3.87 -7.06 -9.18
C LYS A 193 -5.10 -6.31 -9.74
N CYS A 194 -5.56 -5.24 -9.10
CA CYS A 194 -6.68 -4.44 -9.57
C CYS A 194 -6.20 -3.43 -10.62
N THR A 195 -6.83 -3.46 -11.80
CA THR A 195 -6.49 -2.60 -12.95
C THR A 195 -6.97 -1.16 -12.80
N VAL A 196 -7.92 -0.91 -11.89
CA VAL A 196 -8.38 0.44 -11.54
C VAL A 196 -7.25 1.16 -10.78
N PRO A 197 -6.85 2.38 -11.18
CA PRO A 197 -5.71 3.08 -10.57
C PRO A 197 -6.00 3.53 -9.14
N MET A 198 -4.94 3.56 -8.32
CA MET A 198 -4.88 4.31 -7.06
C MET A 198 -4.20 5.64 -7.34
N THR A 199 -4.77 6.74 -6.85
CA THR A 199 -4.26 8.09 -7.14
C THR A 199 -3.91 8.83 -5.87
N LEU A 200 -2.69 9.38 -5.78
CA LEU A 200 -2.31 10.30 -4.72
C LEU A 200 -2.97 11.65 -4.93
N CYS A 201 -3.77 12.09 -3.97
CA CYS A 201 -4.47 13.37 -4.03
C CYS A 201 -3.51 14.52 -3.73
N SER A 202 -3.75 15.66 -4.39
CA SER A 202 -3.01 16.89 -4.13
C SER A 202 -3.67 17.67 -2.98
N PRO A 203 -2.89 18.43 -2.18
CA PRO A 203 -3.43 19.26 -1.09
C PRO A 203 -4.47 20.31 -1.52
N SER A 204 -4.50 20.63 -2.82
CA SER A 204 -5.41 21.60 -3.45
C SER A 204 -6.70 20.98 -4.00
N SER A 205 -6.88 19.66 -3.87
CA SER A 205 -8.02 18.90 -4.44
C SER A 205 -9.19 18.72 -3.47
#